data_AF-X0ZRD5-F1
#
_entry.id   AF-X0ZRD5-F1
#
_cell.length_a   1.000
_cell.length_b   1.000
_cell.length_c   1.000
_cell.angle_alpha   90.00
_cell.angle_beta   90.00
_cell.angle_gamma   90.00
#
_symmetry.space_group_name_H-M   'P 1'
#
loop_
_entity.id
_entity.type
_entity.pdbx_description
1 polymer ?
#
loop_
_entity_poly.entity_id
_entity_poly.type
_entity_poly.pdbx_seq_one_letter_code
_entity_poly.pdbx_strand_id
1 'polypeptide(L)'
;RRHKKTVFVGCHVAGYAENLAWVSALLDECPHLYIDISGRIGELGRQPYTARKFFLKYSNRIIFGIDRLPNIEWYRIYARFLETEDEYFNYFPVFPPKQGRWFIYGIHLPDDILKKIYYENIQNILGIR
;
A
#
# COMPACT_ATOMS: atom_id res chain seq x y z
N ARG A 1 -11.60 -9.07 16.05
CA ARG A 1 -12.27 -10.24 16.67
C ARG A 1 -13.32 -9.86 17.73
N ARG A 2 -12.98 -9.13 18.80
CA ARG A 2 -13.94 -8.67 19.84
C ARG A 2 -14.89 -7.56 19.35
N HIS A 3 -14.37 -6.61 18.58
CA HIS A 3 -15.12 -5.42 18.13
C HIS A 3 -15.57 -5.58 16.68
N LYS A 4 -16.65 -6.34 16.44
CA LYS A 4 -17.14 -6.64 15.08
C LYS A 4 -17.85 -5.46 14.39
N LYS A 5 -18.18 -4.39 15.11
CA LYS A 5 -18.87 -3.21 14.55
C LYS A 5 -17.92 -2.03 14.29
N THR A 6 -16.63 -2.20 14.59
CA THR A 6 -15.63 -1.15 14.45
C THR A 6 -14.78 -1.43 13.23
N VAL A 7 -14.67 -0.45 12.35
CA VAL A 7 -13.69 -0.45 11.27
C VAL A 7 -12.34 -0.07 11.85
N PHE A 8 -11.31 -0.84 11.53
CA PHE A 8 -9.94 -0.56 11.92
C PHE A 8 -9.12 -0.21 10.69
N VAL A 9 -8.14 0.67 10.84
CA VAL A 9 -7.11 0.92 9.82
C VAL A 9 -5.76 0.57 10.45
N GLY A 10 -5.15 -0.52 9.99
CA GLY A 10 -3.82 -0.94 10.39
C GLY A 10 -2.78 -0.17 9.60
N CYS A 11 -2.13 0.81 10.24
CA CYS A 11 -1.15 1.66 9.59
C CYS A 11 0.08 0.86 9.11
N HIS A 12 0.75 1.36 8.07
CA HIS A 12 2.03 0.83 7.55
C HIS A 12 1.93 -0.65 7.17
N VAL A 13 0.90 -1.02 6.41
CA VAL A 13 0.62 -2.42 6.01
C VAL A 13 0.46 -3.32 7.24
N ALA A 14 -0.31 -2.84 8.23
CA ALA A 14 -0.44 -3.47 9.56
C ALA A 14 0.90 -3.72 10.28
N GLY A 15 1.93 -2.92 9.96
CA GLY A 15 3.25 -2.98 10.57
C GLY A 15 4.21 -4.04 9.99
N TYR A 16 3.77 -4.92 9.07
CA TYR A 16 4.59 -6.07 8.65
C TYR A 16 4.66 -6.25 7.12
N ALA A 17 5.01 -5.17 6.40
CA ALA A 17 5.12 -5.16 4.95
C ALA A 17 6.16 -6.16 4.38
N GLU A 18 7.14 -6.57 5.19
CA GLU A 18 8.12 -7.60 4.85
C GLU A 18 7.51 -9.00 4.77
N ASN A 19 6.35 -9.23 5.41
CA ASN A 19 5.68 -10.53 5.47
C ASN A 19 4.19 -10.41 5.07
N LEU A 20 3.95 -10.27 3.78
CA LEU A 20 2.60 -10.17 3.23
C LEU A 20 1.75 -11.43 3.44
N ALA A 21 2.36 -12.60 3.65
CA ALA A 21 1.61 -13.81 4.00
C ALA A 21 0.95 -13.66 5.39
N TRP A 22 1.67 -13.10 6.36
CA TRP A 22 1.11 -12.82 7.68
C TRP A 22 0.02 -11.75 7.62
N VAL A 23 0.25 -10.65 6.89
CA VAL A 23 -0.76 -9.58 6.71
C VAL A 23 -2.01 -10.12 6.00
N SER A 24 -1.84 -11.00 5.02
CA SER A 24 -2.94 -11.67 4.32
C SER A 24 -3.80 -12.49 5.29
N ALA A 25 -3.16 -13.32 6.13
CA ALA A 25 -3.88 -14.09 7.14
C ALA A 25 -4.65 -13.18 8.11
N LEU A 26 -4.05 -12.07 8.53
CA LEU A 26 -4.71 -11.10 9.39
C LEU A 26 -5.94 -10.45 8.72
N LEU A 27 -5.84 -10.07 7.44
CA LEU A 27 -6.94 -9.49 6.66
C LEU A 27 -8.07 -10.51 6.43
N ASP A 28 -7.73 -11.77 6.17
CA ASP A 28 -8.68 -12.87 5.99
C ASP A 28 -9.47 -13.15 7.30
N GLU A 29 -8.79 -13.12 8.45
CA GLU A 29 -9.42 -13.36 9.76
C GLU A 29 -10.22 -12.16 10.30
N CYS A 30 -9.89 -10.94 9.88
CA CYS A 30 -10.50 -9.71 10.39
C CYS A 30 -11.20 -8.94 9.26
N PRO A 31 -12.50 -9.21 8.97
CA PRO A 31 -13.20 -8.59 7.84
C PRO A 31 -13.45 -7.09 7.94
N HIS A 32 -13.20 -6.47 9.10
CA HIS A 32 -13.36 -5.01 9.31
C HIS A 32 -12.02 -4.25 9.37
N LEU A 33 -10.90 -4.92 9.09
CA LEU A 33 -9.56 -4.33 9.10
C LEU A 33 -9.15 -3.83 7.72
N TYR A 34 -9.02 -2.54 7.53
CA TYR A 34 -8.32 -1.98 6.38
C TYR A 34 -6.85 -1.80 6.73
N ILE A 35 -6.02 -1.64 5.72
CA ILE A 35 -4.64 -1.20 5.89
C ILE A 35 -4.38 0.01 4.99
N ASP A 36 -3.37 0.80 5.33
CA ASP A 36 -2.81 1.77 4.41
C ASP A 36 -1.41 1.36 3.95
N ILE A 37 -0.91 2.02 2.90
CA ILE A 37 0.42 1.78 2.37
C ILE A 37 1.46 2.44 3.28
N SER A 38 1.27 3.72 3.60
CA SER A 38 2.23 4.55 4.33
C SER A 38 3.65 4.44 3.75
N GLY A 39 4.70 4.76 4.52
CA GLY A 39 6.10 4.71 4.11
C GLY A 39 6.68 3.31 3.82
N ARG A 40 5.91 2.36 3.27
CA ARG A 40 6.29 0.95 3.13
C ARG A 40 6.56 0.49 1.70
N ILE A 41 6.56 1.40 0.72
CA ILE A 41 6.86 1.04 -0.68
C ILE A 41 8.27 0.45 -0.85
N GLY A 42 9.20 0.77 0.07
CA GLY A 42 10.54 0.17 0.11
C GLY A 42 10.52 -1.35 0.34
N GLU A 43 9.67 -1.83 1.23
CA GLU A 43 9.48 -3.26 1.50
C GLU A 43 8.59 -3.94 0.46
N LEU A 44 7.52 -3.27 0.04
CA LEU A 44 6.57 -3.80 -0.93
C LEU A 44 7.22 -3.98 -2.31
N GLY A 45 7.92 -2.97 -2.79
CA GLY A 45 8.54 -2.98 -4.11
C GLY A 45 9.82 -3.82 -4.20
N ARG A 46 10.32 -4.38 -3.09
CA ARG A 46 11.34 -5.44 -3.08
C ARG A 46 10.78 -6.83 -3.42
N GLN A 47 9.46 -6.98 -3.36
CA GLN A 47 8.77 -8.26 -3.60
C GLN A 47 7.63 -8.07 -4.62
N PRO A 48 7.91 -7.53 -5.83
CA PRO A 48 6.88 -6.99 -6.72
C PRO A 48 5.80 -8.00 -7.11
N TYR A 49 6.15 -9.27 -7.35
CA TYR A 49 5.17 -10.30 -7.69
C TYR A 49 4.23 -10.62 -6.52
N THR A 50 4.77 -10.69 -5.30
CA THR A 50 3.98 -10.95 -4.08
C THR A 50 3.11 -9.74 -3.75
N ALA A 51 3.69 -8.54 -3.80
CA ALA A 51 2.97 -7.28 -3.60
C ALA A 51 1.83 -7.15 -4.61
N ARG A 52 2.09 -7.32 -5.92
CA ARG A 52 1.03 -7.25 -6.93
C ARG A 52 -0.13 -8.20 -6.63
N LYS A 53 0.15 -9.48 -6.35
CA LYS A 53 -0.89 -10.47 -5.99
C LYS A 53 -1.67 -10.05 -4.74
N PHE A 54 -0.98 -9.52 -3.74
CA PHE A 54 -1.58 -9.00 -2.51
C PHE A 54 -2.53 -7.82 -2.78
N PHE A 55 -2.07 -6.82 -3.54
CA PHE A 55 -2.88 -5.65 -3.91
C PHE A 55 -4.10 -6.02 -4.74
N LEU A 56 -3.99 -6.97 -5.67
CA LEU A 56 -5.13 -7.48 -6.43
C LEU A 56 -6.15 -8.18 -5.52
N LYS A 57 -5.69 -9.12 -4.67
CA LYS A 57 -6.56 -9.88 -3.76
C LYS A 57 -7.28 -9.00 -2.75
N TYR A 58 -6.59 -8.02 -2.17
CA TYR A 58 -7.09 -7.18 -1.08
C TYR A 58 -7.45 -5.75 -1.52
N SER A 59 -7.68 -5.54 -2.82
CA SER A 59 -7.95 -4.21 -3.40
C SER A 59 -9.07 -3.44 -2.72
N ASN A 60 -10.10 -4.10 -2.19
CA ASN A 60 -11.21 -3.46 -1.46
C ASN A 60 -10.88 -3.14 0.02
N ARG A 61 -9.63 -3.34 0.46
CA ARG A 61 -9.21 -3.28 1.87
C ARG A 61 -7.90 -2.52 2.09
N ILE A 62 -7.35 -1.94 1.02
CA ILE A 62 -6.11 -1.14 1.04
C ILE A 62 -6.46 0.30 0.73
N ILE A 63 -5.95 1.23 1.52
CA ILE A 63 -6.16 2.67 1.36
C ILE A 63 -4.83 3.34 1.04
N PHE A 64 -4.86 4.35 0.20
CA PHE A 64 -3.69 5.15 -0.10
C PHE A 64 -3.26 6.02 1.09
N GLY A 65 -1.96 6.00 1.37
CA GLY A 65 -1.31 6.82 2.38
C GLY A 65 0.19 6.77 2.14
N ILE A 66 0.91 7.88 2.40
CA ILE A 66 2.35 7.97 2.10
C ILE A 66 3.22 8.23 3.33
N ASP A 67 2.62 8.56 4.48
CA ASP A 67 3.31 8.91 5.73
C ASP A 67 4.37 10.03 5.56
N ARG A 68 4.02 11.04 4.75
CA ARG A 68 4.87 12.20 4.43
C ARG A 68 4.01 13.45 4.29
N LEU A 69 4.65 14.61 4.45
CA LEU A 69 4.01 15.87 4.10
C LEU A 69 3.72 15.94 2.59
N PRO A 70 2.66 16.66 2.18
CA PRO A 70 2.32 16.81 0.76
C PRO A 70 3.49 17.37 -0.05
N ASN A 71 3.93 16.60 -1.04
CA ASN A 71 5.01 16.98 -1.94
C ASN A 71 4.90 16.19 -3.25
N ILE A 72 4.98 16.88 -4.39
CA ILE A 72 4.75 16.28 -5.71
C ILE A 72 5.73 15.15 -6.04
N GLU A 73 6.98 15.24 -5.60
CA GLU A 73 7.98 14.20 -5.84
C GLU A 73 7.64 12.90 -5.10
N TRP A 74 7.11 13.00 -3.88
CA TRP A 74 6.61 11.82 -3.17
C TRP A 74 5.45 11.16 -3.92
N TYR A 75 4.46 11.93 -4.38
CA TYR A 75 3.35 11.37 -5.15
C TYR A 75 3.80 10.71 -6.45
N ARG A 76 4.75 11.32 -7.18
CA ARG A 76 5.32 10.73 -8.40
C ARG A 76 6.01 9.39 -8.12
N ILE A 77 6.74 9.27 -7.02
CA ILE A 77 7.38 8.01 -6.62
C ILE A 77 6.34 6.93 -6.32
N TYR A 78 5.26 7.27 -5.61
CA TYR A 78 4.19 6.31 -5.30
C TYR A 78 3.40 5.91 -6.55
N ALA A 79 3.08 6.86 -7.42
CA ALA A 79 2.46 6.58 -8.72
C ALA A 79 3.36 5.67 -9.56
N ARG A 80 4.66 5.94 -9.62
CA ARG A 80 5.64 5.08 -10.29
C ARG A 80 5.65 3.66 -9.71
N PHE A 81 5.57 3.51 -8.39
CA PHE A 81 5.47 2.18 -7.77
C PHE A 81 4.15 1.47 -8.12
N LEU A 82 3.01 2.14 -8.03
CA LEU A 82 1.70 1.50 -8.16
C LEU A 82 1.29 1.25 -9.61
N GLU A 83 1.62 2.15 -10.54
CA GLU A 83 0.99 2.24 -11.85
C GLU A 83 1.84 1.64 -12.98
N THR A 84 3.16 1.54 -12.80
CA THR A 84 4.08 1.15 -13.87
C THR A 84 4.69 -0.23 -13.66
N GLU A 85 5.27 -0.76 -14.74
CA GLU A 85 6.14 -1.96 -14.73
C GLU A 85 7.62 -1.56 -14.59
N ASP A 86 7.91 -0.36 -14.07
CA ASP A 86 9.27 0.16 -14.02
C ASP A 86 10.14 -0.65 -13.05
N GLU A 87 11.40 -0.85 -13.42
CA GLU A 87 12.29 -1.76 -12.73
C GLU A 87 13.46 -1.01 -12.11
N TYR A 88 13.87 -1.47 -10.92
CA TYR A 88 15.10 -1.05 -10.27
C TYR A 88 15.25 0.48 -10.16
N PHE A 89 14.29 1.15 -9.52
CA PHE A 89 14.30 2.60 -9.32
C PHE A 89 14.39 3.02 -7.85
N ASN A 90 14.91 4.24 -7.65
CA ASN A 90 15.04 4.85 -6.33
C ASN A 90 13.67 5.32 -5.82
N TYR A 91 13.27 4.85 -4.63
CA TYR A 91 11.95 5.13 -4.05
C TYR A 91 11.95 6.25 -3.00
N PHE A 92 13.01 7.05 -3.01
CA PHE A 92 13.18 8.16 -2.10
C PHE A 92 13.62 9.39 -2.91
N PRO A 93 13.19 10.61 -2.56
CA PRO A 93 13.59 11.82 -3.30
C PRO A 93 15.10 12.09 -3.30
N VAL A 94 15.84 11.46 -2.38
CA VAL A 94 17.30 11.56 -2.27
C VAL A 94 17.93 10.17 -2.26
N PHE A 95 19.16 10.08 -2.73
CA PHE A 95 19.96 8.86 -2.68
C PHE A 95 21.15 9.04 -1.71
N PRO A 96 21.46 8.06 -0.84
CA PRO A 96 20.73 6.80 -0.64
C PRO A 96 19.37 7.01 0.06
N PRO A 97 18.39 6.09 -0.12
CA PRO A 97 17.18 6.07 0.69
C PRO A 97 17.50 6.05 2.19
N LYS A 98 16.66 6.69 3.00
CA LYS A 98 16.82 6.66 4.46
C LYS A 98 16.41 5.31 5.07
N GLN A 99 15.49 4.62 4.41
CA GLN A 99 15.03 3.29 4.77
C GLN A 99 15.65 2.33 3.77
N GLY A 100 16.52 1.42 4.22
CA GLY A 100 17.19 0.48 3.32
C GLY A 100 18.18 1.08 2.33
N ARG A 101 19.05 0.23 1.78
CA ARG A 101 19.99 0.60 0.70
C ARG A 101 19.75 -0.29 -0.52
N TRP A 102 18.57 -0.17 -1.11
CA TRP A 102 18.14 -0.95 -2.28
C TRP A 102 17.23 -0.10 -3.19
N PHE A 103 16.97 -0.62 -4.38
CA PHE A 103 16.01 -0.08 -5.34
C PHE A 103 14.78 -0.98 -5.37
N ILE A 104 13.66 -0.48 -5.90
CA ILE A 104 12.41 -1.23 -5.96
C ILE A 104 11.86 -1.31 -7.38
N TYR A 105 10.79 -2.08 -7.54
CA TYR A 105 10.10 -2.33 -8.79
C TYR A 105 8.63 -1.92 -8.68
N GLY A 106 8.06 -1.46 -9.78
CA GLY A 106 6.65 -1.16 -9.91
C GLY A 106 5.80 -2.44 -9.94
N ILE A 107 4.52 -2.31 -9.60
CA ILE A 107 3.58 -3.44 -9.51
C ILE A 107 2.44 -3.40 -10.52
N HIS A 108 2.41 -2.38 -11.38
CA HIS A 108 1.46 -2.22 -12.51
C HIS A 108 0.04 -2.70 -12.18
N LEU A 109 -0.62 -1.95 -11.30
CA LEU A 109 -2.00 -2.20 -10.91
C LEU A 109 -2.97 -1.68 -11.99
N PRO A 110 -4.04 -2.43 -12.28
CA PRO A 110 -5.11 -1.95 -13.17
C PRO A 110 -5.86 -0.72 -12.62
N ASP A 111 -6.42 0.09 -13.52
CA ASP A 111 -7.14 1.33 -13.19
C ASP A 111 -8.28 1.14 -12.17
N ASP A 112 -9.04 0.06 -12.26
CA ASP A 112 -10.14 -0.23 -11.33
C ASP A 112 -9.63 -0.55 -9.92
N ILE A 113 -8.44 -1.14 -9.81
CA ILE A 113 -7.77 -1.39 -8.53
C ILE A 113 -7.16 -0.10 -7.97
N LEU A 114 -6.56 0.73 -8.83
CA LEU A 114 -6.01 2.02 -8.44
C LEU A 114 -7.08 2.95 -7.88
N LYS A 115 -8.26 3.04 -8.51
CA LYS A 115 -9.40 3.85 -8.01
C LYS A 115 -9.81 3.47 -6.59
N LYS A 116 -9.91 2.16 -6.32
CA LYS A 116 -10.25 1.64 -4.99
C LYS A 116 -9.25 2.10 -3.93
N ILE A 117 -7.97 1.96 -4.24
CA ILE A 117 -6.87 2.30 -3.33
C ILE A 117 -6.80 3.80 -3.11
N TYR A 118 -6.86 4.59 -4.20
CA TYR A 118 -6.68 6.04 -4.14
C TYR A 118 -7.82 6.76 -3.41
N TYR A 119 -9.08 6.35 -3.60
CA TYR A 119 -10.18 7.11 -2.99
C TYR A 119 -11.42 6.29 -2.61
N GLU A 120 -11.84 5.26 -3.36
CA GLU A 120 -13.16 4.65 -3.08
C GLU A 120 -13.21 3.97 -1.70
N ASN A 121 -12.14 3.28 -1.30
CA ASN A 121 -12.10 2.59 -0.01
C ASN A 121 -12.19 3.58 1.16
N ILE A 122 -11.48 4.70 1.12
CA ILE A 122 -11.54 5.69 2.21
C ILE A 122 -12.88 6.42 2.21
N GLN A 123 -13.44 6.74 1.05
CA GLN A 123 -14.78 7.30 0.92
C GLN A 123 -15.84 6.41 1.55
N ASN A 124 -15.79 5.09 1.27
CA ASN A 124 -16.70 4.11 1.86
C ASN A 124 -16.58 4.04 3.39
N ILE A 125 -15.36 4.14 3.94
CA ILE A 125 -15.15 4.14 5.40
C ILE A 125 -15.68 5.41 6.05
N LEU A 126 -15.47 6.56 5.41
CA LEU A 126 -15.88 7.87 5.95
C LEU A 126 -17.35 8.20 5.66
N GLY A 127 -18.02 7.44 4.79
CA GLY A 127 -19.41 7.69 4.40
C GLY A 127 -19.58 8.95 3.56
N ILE A 128 -18.55 9.35 2.80
CA ILE A 128 -18.57 10.53 1.93
C ILE A 128 -18.63 10.07 0.47
N ARG A 129 -19.54 10.67 -0.31
CA ARG A 129 -19.69 10.43 -1.76
C ARG A 129 -19.31 11.69 -2.52
#